data_AF-A0A7G8GNL9-F1
#
_entry.id   AF-A0A7G8GNL9-F1
#
_cell.length_a   1.000
_cell.length_b   1.000
_cell.length_c   1.000
_cell.angle_alpha   90.00
_cell.angle_beta   90.00
_cell.angle_gamma   90.00
#
_symmetry.space_group_name_H-M   'P 1'
#
loop_
_entity.id
_entity.type
_entity.pdbx_description
1 polymer ?
#
loop_
_entity_poly.entity_id
_entity_poly.type
_entity_poly.pdbx_seq_one_letter_code
_entity_poly.pdbx_strand_id
1 'polypeptide(L)'
;MKKYNSLSSARYESGDVRELKFEDSFYDCVYSSDFFEHVPLDVKKRTIKEIYRVLKPVGILVIKTPNLGFLRVSINLARIDHCIKFKFKPLCIAHTRNNPDNEHIGLTTYKEMREILEANFFNEPVFHY
;
A
#
# COMPACT_ATOMS: atom_id res chain seq x y z
N MET A 1 16.34 -27.42 9.24
CA MET A 1 16.13 -26.51 8.10
C MET A 1 14.96 -27.05 7.29
N LYS A 2 13.77 -26.44 7.37
CA LYS A 2 12.58 -26.93 6.63
C LYS A 2 12.80 -26.66 5.13
N LYS A 3 12.86 -27.73 4.33
CA LYS A 3 12.87 -27.63 2.87
C LYS A 3 11.49 -27.16 2.42
N TYR A 4 11.40 -25.92 1.95
CA TYR A 4 10.23 -25.47 1.22
C TYR A 4 10.30 -26.08 -0.17
N ASN A 5 9.24 -26.79 -0.57
CA ASN A 5 9.09 -27.28 -1.93
C ASN A 5 9.21 -26.09 -2.88
N SER A 6 10.09 -26.19 -3.88
CA SER A 6 10.28 -25.13 -4.88
C SER A 6 8.96 -24.90 -5.60
N LEU A 7 8.36 -23.72 -5.45
CA LEU A 7 7.29 -23.28 -6.34
C LEU A 7 7.86 -23.29 -7.75
N SER A 8 7.30 -24.14 -8.60
CA SER A 8 7.71 -24.30 -9.99
C SER A 8 7.26 -23.08 -10.79
N SER A 9 8.23 -22.27 -11.21
CA SER A 9 8.17 -21.09 -12.11
C SER A 9 7.50 -19.82 -11.56
N ALA A 10 8.33 -18.84 -11.20
CA ALA A 10 7.92 -17.43 -11.10
C ALA A 10 8.14 -16.75 -12.47
N ARG A 11 7.18 -15.95 -12.92
CA ARG A 11 7.29 -15.11 -14.12
C ARG A 11 7.42 -13.65 -13.70
N TYR A 12 8.37 -12.96 -14.31
CA TYR A 12 8.61 -11.53 -14.09
C TYR A 12 8.30 -10.78 -15.37
N GLU A 13 7.56 -9.68 -15.25
CA GLU A 13 7.19 -8.82 -16.36
C GLU A 13 7.35 -7.36 -15.94
N SER A 14 7.87 -6.54 -16.87
CA SER A 14 7.85 -5.10 -16.72
C SER A 14 6.53 -4.57 -17.29
N GLY A 15 5.81 -3.78 -16.51
CA GLY A 15 4.51 -3.24 -16.92
C GLY A 15 4.12 -2.00 -16.14
N ASP A 16 3.06 -1.34 -16.61
CA ASP A 16 2.43 -0.23 -15.92
C ASP A 16 1.18 -0.74 -15.20
N VAL A 17 1.11 -0.56 -13.89
CA VAL A 17 -0.03 -1.04 -13.09
C VAL A 17 -1.35 -0.35 -13.45
N ARG A 18 -1.29 0.79 -14.16
CA ARG A 18 -2.47 1.51 -14.68
C ARG A 18 -3.06 0.85 -15.91
N GLU A 19 -2.35 -0.11 -16.52
CA GLU A 19 -2.78 -0.88 -17.68
C GLU A 19 -2.13 -2.27 -17.64
N LEU A 20 -2.77 -3.20 -16.93
CA LEU A 20 -2.25 -4.54 -16.77
C LEU A 20 -2.47 -5.36 -18.05
N LYS A 21 -1.41 -5.92 -18.63
CA LYS A 21 -1.43 -6.74 -19.87
C LYS A 21 -1.94 -8.17 -19.60
N PHE A 22 -2.96 -8.30 -18.75
CA PHE A 22 -3.62 -9.56 -18.40
C PHE A 22 -5.10 -9.47 -18.77
N GLU A 23 -5.68 -10.63 -19.06
CA GLU A 23 -7.10 -10.75 -19.35
C GLU A 23 -7.97 -10.38 -18.13
N ASP A 24 -9.23 -10.06 -18.40
CA ASP A 24 -10.22 -9.89 -17.35
C ASP A 24 -10.39 -11.20 -16.57
N SER A 25 -10.58 -11.13 -15.25
CA SER A 25 -10.79 -12.32 -14.42
C SER A 25 -9.71 -13.40 -14.55
N PHE A 26 -8.45 -13.00 -14.64
CA PHE A 26 -7.31 -13.90 -14.82
C PHE A 26 -6.74 -14.44 -13.49
N TYR A 27 -6.60 -13.59 -12.47
CA TYR A 27 -5.95 -13.95 -11.21
C TYR A 27 -6.96 -14.27 -10.10
N ASP A 28 -6.64 -15.29 -9.30
CA ASP A 28 -7.37 -15.62 -8.07
C ASP A 28 -7.03 -14.66 -6.91
N CYS A 29 -5.80 -14.12 -6.92
CA CYS A 29 -5.30 -13.21 -5.90
C CYS A 29 -4.29 -12.21 -6.49
N VAL A 30 -4.35 -10.98 -6.01
CA VAL A 30 -3.37 -9.92 -6.31
C VAL A 30 -2.79 -9.43 -4.99
N TYR A 31 -1.45 -9.37 -4.92
CA TYR A 31 -0.72 -8.89 -3.76
C TYR A 31 0.10 -7.65 -4.14
N SER A 32 -0.03 -6.59 -3.34
CA SER A 32 0.76 -5.36 -3.47
C SER A 32 1.39 -5.02 -2.12
N SER A 33 2.72 -4.89 -2.08
CA SER A 33 3.47 -4.47 -0.89
C SER A 33 4.29 -3.23 -1.19
N ASP A 34 4.24 -2.25 -0.29
CA ASP A 34 5.10 -1.07 -0.29
C ASP A 34 5.13 -0.34 -1.65
N PHE A 35 3.94 -0.10 -2.20
CA PHE A 35 3.75 0.49 -3.53
C PHE A 35 2.82 1.70 -3.48
N PHE A 36 1.66 1.56 -2.84
CA PHE A 36 0.60 2.58 -2.90
C PHE A 36 1.03 3.93 -2.31
N GLU A 37 1.98 3.97 -1.40
CA GLU A 37 2.55 5.19 -0.82
C GLU A 37 3.44 5.97 -1.80
N HIS A 38 3.89 5.33 -2.89
CA HIS A 38 4.78 5.91 -3.89
C HIS A 38 4.05 6.47 -5.11
N VAL A 39 2.72 6.38 -5.15
CA VAL A 39 1.93 6.83 -6.31
C VAL A 39 0.84 7.83 -5.92
N PRO A 40 0.57 8.84 -6.77
CA PRO A 40 -0.46 9.83 -6.49
C PRO A 40 -1.87 9.22 -6.56
N LEU A 41 -2.84 9.95 -5.99
CA LEU A 41 -4.21 9.47 -5.81
C LEU A 41 -4.89 8.98 -7.11
N ASP A 42 -4.68 9.67 -8.22
CA ASP A 42 -5.22 9.29 -9.52
C ASP A 42 -4.65 7.95 -10.01
N VAL A 43 -3.36 7.72 -9.80
CA VAL A 43 -2.69 6.45 -10.12
C VAL A 43 -3.19 5.33 -9.21
N LYS A 44 -3.39 5.58 -7.90
CA LYS A 44 -4.00 4.59 -6.99
C LYS A 44 -5.36 4.13 -7.47
N LYS A 45 -6.22 5.09 -7.84
CA LYS A 45 -7.59 4.82 -8.33
C LYS A 45 -7.56 3.97 -9.60
N ARG A 46 -6.71 4.32 -10.57
CA ARG A 46 -6.54 3.53 -11.81
C ARG A 46 -5.98 2.13 -11.53
N THR A 47 -5.00 2.04 -10.64
CA THR A 47 -4.40 0.77 -10.20
C THR A 47 -5.45 -0.16 -9.62
N ILE A 48 -6.25 0.32 -8.66
CA ILE A 48 -7.28 -0.51 -8.01
C ILE A 48 -8.35 -0.96 -9.01
N LYS A 49 -8.72 -0.09 -9.97
CA LYS A 49 -9.63 -0.45 -11.05
C LYS A 49 -9.07 -1.56 -11.95
N GLU A 50 -7.81 -1.47 -12.35
CA GLU A 50 -7.16 -2.51 -13.16
C GLU A 50 -7.00 -3.82 -12.39
N ILE A 51 -6.65 -3.74 -11.10
CA ILE A 51 -6.58 -4.91 -10.22
C ILE A 51 -7.96 -5.59 -10.14
N TYR A 52 -9.03 -4.83 -9.97
CA TYR A 52 -10.39 -5.38 -9.96
C TYR A 52 -10.72 -6.09 -11.28
N ARG A 53 -10.37 -5.50 -12.42
CA ARG A 53 -10.60 -6.09 -13.75
C ARG A 53 -9.91 -7.45 -13.90
N VAL A 54 -8.64 -7.56 -13.50
CA VAL A 54 -7.86 -8.80 -13.65
C VAL A 54 -8.17 -9.85 -12.57
N LEU A 55 -8.83 -9.46 -11.48
CA LEU A 55 -9.28 -10.40 -10.46
C LEU A 55 -10.53 -11.16 -10.93
N LYS A 56 -10.54 -12.48 -10.69
CA LYS A 56 -11.75 -13.30 -10.84
C LYS A 56 -12.84 -12.81 -9.89
N PRO A 57 -14.13 -13.13 -10.16
CA PRO A 57 -15.17 -13.03 -9.15
C PRO A 57 -14.71 -13.70 -7.85
N VAL A 58 -14.96 -13.06 -6.70
CA VAL A 58 -14.49 -13.47 -5.37
C VAL A 58 -12.96 -13.53 -5.18
N GLY A 59 -12.19 -13.03 -6.15
CA GLY A 59 -10.74 -12.90 -6.05
C GLY A 59 -10.32 -11.92 -4.94
N ILE A 60 -9.12 -12.14 -4.41
CA ILE A 60 -8.65 -11.42 -3.22
C ILE A 60 -7.59 -10.38 -3.62
N LEU A 61 -7.74 -9.15 -3.14
CA LEU A 61 -6.69 -8.14 -3.15
C LEU A 61 -6.11 -7.98 -1.75
N VAL A 62 -4.80 -8.15 -1.62
CA VAL A 62 -4.06 -7.88 -0.39
C VAL A 62 -3.12 -6.69 -0.62
N ILE A 63 -3.28 -5.64 0.19
CA ILE A 63 -2.44 -4.45 0.16
C ILE A 63 -1.72 -4.30 1.50
N LYS A 64 -0.39 -4.17 1.44
CA LYS A 64 0.43 -3.74 2.57
C LYS A 64 1.05 -2.38 2.23
N THR A 65 0.68 -1.35 3.00
CA THR A 65 1.19 0.03 2.83
C THR A 65 1.13 0.76 4.18
N PRO A 66 1.98 1.78 4.44
CA PRO A 66 1.93 2.56 5.66
C PRO A 66 0.60 3.32 5.83
N ASN A 67 0.10 3.37 7.07
CA ASN A 67 -1.07 4.18 7.43
C ASN A 67 -0.65 5.57 7.91
N LEU A 68 -0.95 6.59 7.12
CA LEU A 68 -0.62 7.99 7.43
C LEU A 68 -1.17 8.45 8.78
N GLY A 69 -2.39 8.01 9.14
CA GLY A 69 -3.02 8.36 10.42
C GLY A 69 -2.23 7.81 11.60
N PHE A 70 -1.83 6.55 11.53
CA PHE A 70 -0.99 5.90 12.54
C PHE A 70 0.37 6.60 12.67
N LEU A 71 1.06 6.83 11.54
CA LEU A 71 2.36 7.50 11.51
C LEU A 71 2.33 8.89 12.15
N ARG A 72 1.28 9.67 11.89
CA ARG A 72 1.07 10.98 12.50
C ARG A 72 0.91 10.88 14.02
N VAL A 73 0.12 9.93 14.51
CA VAL A 73 -0.04 9.69 15.95
C VAL A 73 1.28 9.29 16.59
N SER A 74 2.00 8.32 16.02
CA SER A 74 3.30 7.87 16.52
C SER A 74 4.31 9.01 16.64
N ILE A 75 4.39 9.88 15.63
CA ILE A 75 5.29 11.04 15.66
C ILE A 75 4.86 12.05 16.72
N ASN A 76 3.56 12.31 16.89
CA ASN A 76 3.09 13.24 17.90
C ASN A 76 3.37 12.73 19.32
N LEU A 77 3.18 11.43 19.57
CA LEU A 77 3.57 10.81 20.83
C LEU A 77 5.09 10.92 21.09
N ALA A 78 5.90 10.66 20.06
CA ALA A 78 7.35 10.82 20.17
C ALA A 78 7.77 12.29 20.41
N ARG A 79 7.05 13.27 19.84
CA ARG A 79 7.26 14.70 20.12
C ARG A 79 6.97 15.05 21.57
N ILE A 80 5.88 14.52 22.14
CA ILE A 80 5.53 14.71 23.55
C ILE A 80 6.64 14.12 24.44
N ASP A 81 7.10 12.89 24.16
CA ASP A 81 8.21 12.26 24.88
C ASP A 81 9.51 13.08 24.78
N HIS A 82 9.81 13.61 23.60
CA HIS A 82 10.96 14.50 23.38
C HIS A 82 10.87 15.78 24.20
N CYS A 83 9.70 16.41 24.29
CA CYS A 83 9.49 17.59 25.14
C CYS A 83 9.73 17.27 26.61
N ILE A 84 9.18 16.15 27.11
CA ILE A 84 9.35 15.71 28.51
C ILE A 84 10.82 15.44 28.83
N LYS A 85 11.57 14.88 27.87
CA LYS A 85 12.99 14.54 28.01
C LYS A 85 13.96 15.65 27.59
N PHE A 86 13.45 16.86 27.27
CA PHE A 86 14.25 17.98 26.76
C PHE A 86 15.15 17.61 25.56
N LYS A 87 14.66 16.76 24.65
CA LYS A 87 15.35 16.33 23.42
C LYS A 87 14.86 17.15 22.23
N PHE A 88 15.75 17.91 21.58
CA PHE A 88 15.40 18.80 20.46
C PHE A 88 15.74 18.20 19.08
N LYS A 89 15.49 16.90 18.89
CA LYS A 89 15.70 16.24 17.58
C LYS A 89 14.44 16.39 16.70
N PRO A 90 14.56 16.87 15.45
CA PRO A 90 13.42 16.93 14.53
C PRO A 90 12.91 15.52 14.21
N LEU A 91 11.58 15.36 14.30
CA LEU A 91 10.88 14.12 13.97
C LEU A 91 10.01 14.33 12.73
N CYS A 92 10.11 13.42 11.77
CA CYS A 92 9.36 13.40 10.53
C CYS A 92 8.99 11.96 10.15
N ILE A 93 8.01 11.82 9.26
CA ILE A 93 7.71 10.53 8.63
C ILE A 93 8.86 10.24 7.66
N ALA A 94 9.38 9.02 7.69
CA ALA A 94 10.42 8.61 6.76
C ALA A 94 9.91 8.76 5.31
N HIS A 95 10.81 9.19 4.43
CA HIS A 95 10.57 9.33 2.98
C HIS A 95 9.52 10.36 2.53
N THR A 96 9.09 11.32 3.37
CA THR A 96 8.07 12.34 3.01
C THR A 96 8.56 13.79 3.03
N ARG A 97 9.81 14.06 3.44
CA ARG A 97 10.28 15.43 3.78
C ARG A 97 11.70 15.66 3.28
N ASN A 98 11.89 16.68 2.43
CA ASN A 98 13.16 17.31 1.97
C ASN A 98 14.46 16.57 2.35
N ASN A 99 14.54 15.32 1.89
CA ASN A 99 15.65 14.40 2.05
C ASN A 99 15.84 13.79 0.65
N PRO A 100 17.06 13.40 0.24
CA PRO A 100 17.31 12.69 -1.02
C PRO A 100 16.39 11.49 -1.33
N ASP A 101 15.69 10.95 -0.32
CA ASP A 101 14.86 9.76 -0.37
C ASP A 101 13.37 10.09 -0.18
N ASN A 102 12.83 11.09 -0.89
CA ASN A 102 11.44 11.55 -0.76
C ASN A 102 10.48 10.75 -1.66
N GLU A 103 10.43 9.44 -1.44
CA GLU A 103 9.72 8.50 -2.31
C GLU A 103 8.23 8.35 -1.94
N HIS A 104 7.81 8.71 -0.73
CA HIS A 104 6.42 8.59 -0.26
C HIS A 104 5.55 9.78 -0.67
N ILE A 105 5.29 9.91 -1.97
CA ILE A 105 4.52 11.03 -2.54
C ILE A 105 3.00 10.90 -2.36
N GLY A 106 2.52 9.72 -1.97
CA GLY A 106 1.11 9.36 -1.99
C GLY A 106 0.58 8.75 -0.70
N LEU A 107 1.18 8.96 0.48
CA LEU A 107 0.67 8.36 1.71
C LEU A 107 -0.83 8.66 1.94
N THR A 108 -1.57 7.62 2.34
CA THR A 108 -3.00 7.69 2.64
C THR A 108 -3.31 7.14 4.01
N THR A 109 -4.39 7.64 4.61
CA THR A 109 -5.00 7.06 5.80
C THR A 109 -5.78 5.80 5.45
N TYR A 110 -6.12 5.00 6.47
CA TYR A 110 -7.04 3.87 6.31
C TYR A 110 -8.38 4.28 5.69
N LYS A 111 -8.94 5.43 6.12
CA LYS A 111 -10.22 5.94 5.61
C LYS A 111 -10.15 6.22 4.12
N GLU A 112 -9.14 6.94 3.66
CA GLU A 112 -8.96 7.25 2.23
C GLU A 112 -8.75 5.98 1.40
N MET A 113 -7.96 5.02 1.90
CA MET A 113 -7.77 3.75 1.18
C MET A 113 -9.08 2.96 1.09
N ARG A 114 -9.85 2.89 2.19
CA ARG A 114 -11.17 2.26 2.23
C ARG A 114 -12.13 2.88 1.23
N GLU A 115 -12.22 4.22 1.17
CA GLU A 115 -13.06 4.94 0.22
C GLU A 115 -12.69 4.61 -1.24
N ILE A 116 -11.39 4.48 -1.55
CA ILE A 116 -10.97 4.09 -2.90
C ILE A 116 -11.37 2.65 -3.22
N LEU A 117 -11.22 1.73 -2.27
CA LEU A 117 -11.60 0.32 -2.45
C LEU A 117 -13.11 0.17 -2.66
N GLU A 118 -13.92 0.81 -1.80
CA GLU A 118 -15.38 0.80 -1.89
C GLU A 118 -15.88 1.40 -3.21
N ALA A 119 -15.24 2.48 -3.70
CA ALA A 119 -15.55 3.08 -5.00
C ALA A 119 -15.23 2.18 -6.20
N ASN A 120 -14.51 1.07 -5.99
CA ASN A 120 -14.13 0.09 -7.02
C ASN A 120 -14.70 -1.31 -6.72
N PHE A 121 -15.88 -1.38 -6.09
CA PHE A 121 -16.61 -2.63 -5.84
C PHE A 121 -15.88 -3.65 -4.96
N PHE A 122 -14.83 -3.25 -4.24
CA PHE A 122 -14.30 -4.06 -3.15
C PHE A 122 -15.20 -3.86 -1.92
N ASN A 123 -15.72 -4.97 -1.38
CA ASN A 123 -16.49 -4.98 -0.15
C ASN A 123 -15.59 -4.79 1.08
N GLU A 124 -16.17 -4.73 2.28
CA GLU A 124 -15.41 -4.53 3.51
C GLU A 124 -14.18 -5.45 3.60
N PRO A 125 -12.97 -4.90 3.83
CA PRO A 125 -11.76 -5.70 3.88
C PRO A 125 -11.81 -6.66 5.06
N VAL A 126 -11.54 -7.95 4.79
CA VAL A 126 -11.34 -8.96 5.84
C VAL A 126 -9.94 -8.77 6.41
N PHE A 127 -9.85 -8.42 7.69
CA PHE A 127 -8.57 -8.25 8.38
C PHE A 127 -8.01 -9.61 8.83
N HIS A 128 -6.80 -9.93 8.38
CA HIS A 128 -6.00 -11.02 8.94
C HIS A 128 -4.93 -10.40 9.85
N TYR A 129 -5.02 -10.69 11.15
CA TYR A 129 -4.07 -10.25 12.19
C TYR A 129 -3.02 -11.31 12.45
#